data_AF-A0A5M3YUQ2-F1
#
_entry.id   AF-A0A5M3YUQ2-F1
#
_cell.length_a   1.000
_cell.length_b   1.000
_cell.length_c   1.000
_cell.angle_alpha   90.00
_cell.angle_beta   90.00
_cell.angle_gamma   90.00
#
_symmetry.space_group_name_H-M   'P 1'
#
loop_
_entity.id
_entity.type
_entity.pdbx_description
1 polymer ?
#
loop_
_entity_poly.entity_id
_entity_poly.type
_entity_poly.pdbx_seq_one_letter_code
_entity_poly.pdbx_strand_id
1 'polypeptide(L)'
;MTRALGVRYLWIDSLCIIQPHLAHWDTGLEDWNVEAKKMETYYNLAYCTLAATSASGSSDGFLKPRKATDFVKLRGKFSSPLYVYEKIDHFEDDVMEGGLNKRGWVFQERALSRRIIHFTSTQTYWECGKGVRCESLGKMSNPRALLMSDAHFPHFVENRPGKSQMRLFQELYTKYTTLDLTSPSDRSVAVLGLEERLSRVFRTDAQYGTVQNYLHRSLLWRRRQDKLHPIEYPDNRPIPSWSWMARYGQIEYMDIPFGEVEWNMSVQCDFSSRELSGICSNVLLDNIHNKEDLIFDDPEEGEKLTKVDCILLGKRYVAEDIPGQQGAQDHQEAHLGLYYVLLVVPVPADGSQNVYGAHYPEGK
;
A
#
# COMPACT_ATOMS: atom_id res chain seq x y z
N MET A 1 2.32 31.26 -5.30
CA MET A 1 1.41 30.77 -4.24
C MET A 1 1.81 31.21 -2.83
N THR A 2 2.93 30.75 -2.26
CA THR A 2 3.33 30.93 -0.84
C THR A 2 3.01 32.30 -0.23
N ARG A 3 3.43 33.41 -0.87
CA ARG A 3 3.18 34.79 -0.40
C ARG A 3 1.68 35.13 -0.29
N ALA A 4 0.83 34.62 -1.17
CA ALA A 4 -0.62 34.85 -1.16
C ALA A 4 -1.35 34.06 -0.06
N LEU A 5 -0.70 33.01 0.49
CA LEU A 5 -1.18 32.29 1.67
C LEU A 5 -0.66 32.90 2.99
N GLY A 6 0.07 34.02 2.93
CA GLY A 6 0.72 34.64 4.10
C GLY A 6 1.93 33.86 4.63
N VAL A 7 2.36 32.79 3.96
CA VAL A 7 3.46 31.92 4.40
C VAL A 7 4.79 32.46 3.88
N ARG A 8 5.85 32.38 4.71
CA ARG A 8 7.19 32.89 4.38
C ARG A 8 8.06 31.91 3.61
N TYR A 9 7.97 30.61 3.94
CA TYR A 9 8.86 29.56 3.46
C TYR A 9 8.14 28.61 2.50
N LEU A 10 8.89 28.05 1.54
CA LEU A 10 8.45 27.00 0.63
C LEU A 10 9.53 25.92 0.67
N TRP A 11 9.13 24.68 0.91
CA TRP A 11 9.99 23.50 0.83
C TRP A 11 9.62 22.73 -0.43
N ILE A 12 10.62 22.26 -1.17
CA ILE A 12 10.49 21.42 -2.37
C ILE A 12 11.63 20.40 -2.29
N ASP A 13 11.30 19.12 -2.36
CA ASP A 13 12.21 17.97 -2.33
C ASP A 13 13.52 18.20 -3.10
N SER A 14 13.39 18.53 -4.37
CA SER A 14 14.44 18.70 -5.38
C SER A 14 15.25 19.99 -5.25
N LEU A 15 14.89 20.88 -4.31
CA LEU A 15 15.61 22.11 -3.98
C LEU A 15 16.10 22.15 -2.52
N CYS A 16 15.54 21.31 -1.65
CA CYS A 16 15.83 21.29 -0.21
C CYS A 16 16.59 20.04 0.24
N ILE A 17 16.63 18.98 -0.58
CA ILE A 17 17.48 17.79 -0.41
C ILE A 17 18.59 17.85 -1.46
N ILE A 18 19.84 17.65 -1.04
CA ILE A 18 21.00 17.60 -1.93
C ILE A 18 20.92 16.32 -2.75
N GLN A 19 20.67 16.46 -4.05
CA GLN A 19 20.45 15.30 -4.93
C GLN A 19 21.77 14.54 -5.15
N PRO A 20 21.81 13.19 -4.99
CA PRO A 20 23.03 12.39 -5.15
C PRO A 20 23.74 12.56 -6.50
N HIS A 21 23.00 12.86 -7.57
CA HIS A 21 23.53 13.03 -8.92
C HIS A 21 23.95 14.48 -9.25
N LEU A 22 23.74 15.45 -8.35
CA LEU A 22 24.13 16.85 -8.51
C LEU A 22 25.33 17.25 -7.62
N ALA A 23 25.57 16.50 -6.54
CA ALA A 23 26.72 16.70 -5.65
C ALA A 23 28.03 16.13 -6.24
N HIS A 24 29.17 16.66 -5.81
CA HIS A 24 30.50 16.26 -6.29
C HIS A 24 31.29 15.40 -5.27
N TRP A 25 30.58 14.79 -4.31
CA TRP A 25 31.07 13.93 -3.23
C TRP A 25 29.87 13.18 -2.62
N ASP A 26 30.10 12.15 -1.80
CA ASP A 26 29.09 11.28 -1.15
C ASP A 26 28.00 12.05 -0.37
N THR A 27 28.27 13.31 -0.08
CA THR A 27 27.48 14.33 0.62
C THR A 27 25.98 14.33 0.21
N GLY A 28 25.64 14.12 -1.08
CA GLY A 28 24.24 14.06 -1.54
C GLY A 28 23.57 12.72 -1.28
N LEU A 29 24.34 11.63 -1.22
CA LEU A 29 23.84 10.32 -0.78
C LEU A 29 23.65 10.30 0.74
N GLU A 30 24.53 10.93 1.51
CA GLU A 30 24.36 11.12 2.95
C GLU A 30 23.11 11.96 3.26
N ASP A 31 22.98 13.14 2.66
CA ASP A 31 21.84 14.04 2.84
C ASP A 31 20.53 13.36 2.42
N TRP A 32 20.46 12.75 1.23
CA TRP A 32 19.27 12.00 0.79
C TRP A 32 18.89 10.88 1.77
N ASN A 33 19.86 10.10 2.30
CA ASN A 33 19.57 9.01 3.25
C ASN A 33 19.11 9.51 4.64
N VAL A 34 19.32 10.78 4.95
CA VAL A 34 18.84 11.45 6.17
C VAL A 34 17.49 12.14 5.92
N GLU A 35 17.34 12.84 4.80
CA GLU A 35 16.18 13.67 4.49
C GLU A 35 14.99 12.87 3.97
N ALA A 36 15.21 11.82 3.16
CA ALA A 36 14.13 10.96 2.66
C ALA A 36 13.37 10.26 3.80
N LYS A 37 14.04 10.00 4.94
CA LYS A 37 13.43 9.45 6.16
C LYS A 37 12.58 10.49 6.91
N LYS A 38 12.84 11.78 6.75
CA LYS A 38 12.09 12.89 7.40
C LYS A 38 10.82 13.28 6.65
N MET A 39 10.50 12.62 5.53
CA MET A 39 9.33 12.92 4.70
C MET A 39 8.00 12.86 5.49
N GLU A 40 7.87 11.96 6.49
CA GLU A 40 6.71 11.99 7.40
C GLU A 40 6.57 13.33 8.10
N THR A 41 7.65 13.79 8.71
CA THR A 41 7.69 15.01 9.51
C THR A 41 7.50 16.25 8.63
N TYR A 42 8.04 16.27 7.40
CA TYR A 42 7.87 17.40 6.49
C TYR A 42 6.43 17.59 6.02
N TYR A 43 5.76 16.54 5.53
CA TYR A 43 4.37 16.67 5.06
C TYR A 43 3.36 16.75 6.22
N ASN A 44 3.65 16.13 7.38
CA ASN A 44 2.82 16.22 8.59
C ASN A 44 2.89 17.59 9.28
N LEU A 45 4.06 18.24 9.30
CA LEU A 45 4.23 19.56 9.93
C LEU A 45 4.05 20.73 8.95
N ALA A 46 3.92 20.46 7.64
CA ALA A 46 3.59 21.48 6.64
C ALA A 46 2.31 22.26 7.00
N TYR A 47 2.35 23.57 6.78
CA TYR A 47 1.15 24.41 6.92
C TYR A 47 0.06 24.00 5.92
N CYS A 48 0.45 23.80 4.66
CA CYS A 48 -0.38 23.25 3.59
C CYS A 48 0.53 22.76 2.47
N THR A 49 0.25 21.58 1.93
CA THR A 49 0.90 21.03 0.74
C THR A 49 0.26 21.61 -0.51
N LEU A 50 1.04 21.86 -1.56
CA LEU A 50 0.58 22.43 -2.83
C LEU A 50 0.77 21.39 -3.94
N ALA A 51 -0.28 20.65 -4.28
CA ALA A 51 -0.25 19.61 -5.30
C ALA A 51 -0.48 20.21 -6.69
N ALA A 52 0.57 20.16 -7.52
CA ALA A 52 0.57 20.61 -8.91
C ALA A 52 -0.12 19.60 -9.87
N THR A 53 -1.33 19.17 -9.53
CA THR A 53 -2.02 18.02 -10.15
C THR A 53 -2.27 18.17 -11.67
N SER A 54 -2.33 19.39 -12.19
CA SER A 54 -2.48 19.72 -13.63
C SER A 54 -1.16 19.76 -14.43
N ALA A 55 -0.02 19.57 -13.78
CA ALA A 55 1.30 19.59 -14.40
C ALA A 55 1.79 18.17 -14.75
N SER A 56 2.31 17.99 -15.96
CA SER A 56 2.98 16.76 -16.40
C SER A 56 4.42 16.64 -15.89
N GLY A 57 5.02 17.74 -15.43
CA GLY A 57 6.38 17.81 -14.92
C GLY A 57 6.75 19.19 -14.38
N SER A 58 7.98 19.33 -13.87
CA SER A 58 8.48 20.56 -13.23
C SER A 58 8.55 21.77 -14.17
N SER A 59 8.70 21.56 -15.47
CA SER A 59 8.78 22.60 -16.52
C SER A 59 7.43 23.06 -17.08
N ASP A 60 6.35 22.32 -16.83
CA ASP A 60 5.04 22.50 -17.46
C ASP A 60 4.16 23.54 -16.74
N GLY A 61 4.31 23.64 -15.41
CA GLY A 61 3.56 24.57 -14.56
C GLY A 61 2.09 24.19 -14.35
N PHE A 62 1.49 24.67 -13.26
CA PHE A 62 0.15 24.25 -12.81
C PHE A 62 -0.92 25.34 -12.84
N LEU A 63 -0.53 26.61 -13.04
CA LEU A 63 -1.44 27.77 -13.09
C LEU A 63 -1.87 28.10 -14.53
N LYS A 64 -2.25 27.07 -15.29
CA LYS A 64 -2.69 27.19 -16.68
C LYS A 64 -4.07 27.85 -16.78
N PRO A 65 -4.40 28.56 -17.87
CA PRO A 65 -5.77 28.99 -18.14
C PRO A 65 -6.71 27.78 -18.20
N ARG A 66 -7.80 27.82 -17.43
CA ARG A 66 -8.83 26.76 -17.38
C ARG A 66 -10.01 27.15 -18.28
N LYS A 67 -10.73 26.17 -18.83
CA LYS A 67 -11.97 26.46 -19.59
C LYS A 67 -12.97 27.12 -18.64
N ALA A 68 -13.53 28.26 -19.04
CA ALA A 68 -14.65 28.85 -18.32
C ALA A 68 -15.86 27.90 -18.36
N THR A 69 -16.50 27.67 -17.22
CA THR A 69 -17.69 26.82 -17.14
C THR A 69 -18.89 27.54 -17.76
N ASP A 70 -19.53 26.89 -18.73
CA ASP A 70 -20.75 27.41 -19.34
C ASP A 70 -21.90 27.44 -18.31
N PHE A 71 -22.64 28.55 -18.23
CA PHE A 71 -23.69 28.74 -17.25
C PHE A 71 -24.94 29.44 -17.81
N VAL A 72 -26.10 29.07 -17.26
CA VAL A 72 -27.40 29.70 -17.52
C VAL A 72 -27.78 30.56 -16.31
N LYS A 73 -27.97 31.88 -16.54
CA LYS A 73 -28.42 32.82 -15.51
C LYS A 73 -29.94 32.91 -15.47
N LEU A 74 -30.57 32.19 -14.55
CA LEU A 74 -32.01 32.21 -14.33
C LEU A 74 -32.44 33.50 -13.60
N ARG A 75 -33.42 34.20 -14.17
CA ARG A 75 -34.10 35.35 -13.56
C ARG A 75 -35.53 34.95 -13.21
N GLY A 76 -35.96 35.23 -11.98
CA GLY A 76 -37.28 34.86 -11.46
C GLY A 76 -37.61 35.67 -10.20
N LYS A 77 -38.62 35.25 -9.42
CA LYS A 77 -39.03 35.91 -8.17
C LYS A 77 -38.07 35.65 -6.98
N PHE A 78 -36.78 35.45 -7.25
CA PHE A 78 -35.74 35.26 -6.25
C PHE A 78 -35.10 36.60 -5.88
N SER A 79 -34.61 36.74 -4.65
CA SER A 79 -33.93 37.96 -4.17
C SER A 79 -32.58 38.23 -4.88
N SER A 80 -31.99 37.18 -5.47
CA SER A 80 -30.77 37.24 -6.29
C SER A 80 -30.94 36.34 -7.52
N PRO A 81 -30.27 36.64 -8.65
CA PRO A 81 -30.28 35.76 -9.81
C PRO A 81 -29.61 34.42 -9.48
N LEU A 82 -30.22 33.33 -9.95
CA LEU A 82 -29.65 31.99 -9.82
C LEU A 82 -28.77 31.67 -11.04
N TYR A 83 -27.72 30.89 -10.82
CA TYR A 83 -26.79 30.46 -11.86
C TYR A 83 -26.75 28.93 -11.85
N VAL A 84 -27.07 28.32 -12.99
CA VAL A 84 -27.00 26.86 -13.20
C VAL A 84 -25.85 26.60 -14.17
N TYR A 85 -24.97 25.67 -13.82
CA TYR A 85 -23.78 25.32 -14.58
C TYR A 85 -23.59 23.80 -14.56
N GLU A 86 -22.80 23.27 -15.48
CA GLU A 86 -22.45 21.85 -15.49
C GLU A 86 -21.66 21.48 -14.23
N LYS A 87 -21.92 20.31 -13.62
CA LYS A 87 -21.22 19.90 -12.41
C LYS A 87 -19.75 19.64 -12.73
N ILE A 88 -18.85 20.46 -12.17
CA ILE A 88 -17.39 20.31 -12.30
C ILE A 88 -16.72 19.61 -11.11
N ASP A 89 -17.49 19.14 -10.12
CA ASP A 89 -16.97 18.53 -8.89
C ASP A 89 -16.67 17.02 -9.08
N HIS A 90 -15.51 16.73 -9.66
CA HIS A 90 -15.03 15.43 -10.14
C HIS A 90 -13.70 15.01 -9.49
N PHE A 91 -13.61 15.09 -8.15
CA PHE A 91 -12.37 14.82 -7.42
C PHE A 91 -11.73 13.43 -7.65
N GLU A 92 -12.51 12.38 -7.97
CA GLU A 92 -11.92 11.06 -8.28
C GLU A 92 -11.12 11.15 -9.60
N ASP A 93 -11.74 11.71 -10.66
CA ASP A 93 -11.13 11.86 -11.99
C ASP A 93 -10.00 12.91 -11.98
N ASP A 94 -10.25 14.07 -11.38
CA ASP A 94 -9.34 15.22 -11.37
C ASP A 94 -8.12 15.03 -10.45
N VAL A 95 -8.23 14.21 -9.41
CA VAL A 95 -7.19 14.03 -8.38
C VAL A 95 -6.80 12.57 -8.20
N MET A 96 -7.72 11.67 -7.84
CA MET A 96 -7.36 10.28 -7.48
C MET A 96 -6.73 9.52 -8.66
N GLU A 97 -7.31 9.66 -9.86
CA GLU A 97 -6.82 9.05 -11.11
C GLU A 97 -6.00 10.03 -11.96
N GLY A 98 -5.82 11.27 -11.49
CA GLY A 98 -4.94 12.27 -12.07
C GLY A 98 -3.46 11.88 -11.96
N GLY A 99 -2.67 12.18 -13.00
CA GLY A 99 -1.31 11.65 -13.18
C GLY A 99 -0.35 11.84 -12.00
N LEU A 100 -0.50 12.90 -11.21
CA LEU A 100 0.32 13.13 -10.02
C LEU A 100 0.14 12.02 -8.97
N ASN A 101 -1.08 11.51 -8.76
CA ASN A 101 -1.38 10.45 -7.78
C ASN A 101 -1.01 9.03 -8.27
N LYS A 102 -0.46 8.90 -9.48
CA LYS A 102 0.09 7.62 -9.99
C LYS A 102 1.53 7.37 -9.55
N ARG A 103 2.23 8.40 -9.05
CA ARG A 103 3.63 8.31 -8.58
C ARG A 103 3.70 7.77 -7.15
N GLY A 104 4.56 6.78 -6.91
CA GLY A 104 4.69 6.11 -5.60
C GLY A 104 5.04 7.06 -4.46
N TRP A 105 6.02 7.94 -4.65
CA TRP A 105 6.39 8.97 -3.65
C TRP A 105 5.20 9.85 -3.22
N VAL A 106 4.37 10.29 -4.18
CA VAL A 106 3.21 11.18 -3.93
C VAL A 106 2.17 10.53 -3.00
N PHE A 107 2.08 9.19 -2.96
CA PHE A 107 1.21 8.48 -2.04
C PHE A 107 1.50 8.84 -0.59
N GLN A 108 2.78 8.83 -0.21
CA GLN A 108 3.26 9.20 1.12
C GLN A 108 3.11 10.71 1.38
N GLU A 109 3.50 11.54 0.41
CA GLU A 109 3.33 13.00 0.49
C GLU A 109 1.88 13.38 0.82
N ARG A 110 0.92 12.73 0.13
CA ARG A 110 -0.51 12.93 0.33
C ARG A 110 -1.00 12.36 1.65
N ALA A 111 -0.74 11.07 1.91
CA ALA A 111 -1.21 10.35 3.10
C ALA A 111 -0.82 11.04 4.42
N LEU A 112 0.33 11.71 4.44
CA LEU A 112 0.88 12.38 5.62
C LEU A 112 0.60 13.89 5.65
N SER A 113 0.08 14.46 4.56
CA SER A 113 -0.32 15.87 4.48
C SER A 113 -1.63 16.16 5.22
N ARG A 114 -1.57 17.02 6.24
CA ARG A 114 -2.76 17.40 7.04
C ARG A 114 -3.73 18.34 6.29
N ARG A 115 -3.26 19.02 5.24
CA ARG A 115 -3.99 19.97 4.38
C ARG A 115 -3.32 20.02 3.01
N ILE A 116 -4.09 19.90 1.92
CA ILE A 116 -3.58 19.95 0.54
C ILE A 116 -4.44 20.90 -0.30
N ILE A 117 -3.80 21.70 -1.14
CA ILE A 117 -4.46 22.40 -2.26
C ILE A 117 -4.04 21.72 -3.56
N HIS A 118 -5.00 21.14 -4.28
CA HIS A 118 -4.81 20.56 -5.61
C HIS A 118 -5.16 21.59 -6.68
N PHE A 119 -4.20 21.90 -7.53
CA PHE A 119 -4.42 22.70 -8.74
C PHE A 119 -4.63 21.75 -9.90
N THR A 120 -5.89 21.53 -10.29
CA THR A 120 -6.26 20.63 -11.40
C THR A 120 -6.54 21.45 -12.67
N SER A 121 -6.77 20.79 -13.79
CA SER A 121 -7.12 21.44 -15.07
C SER A 121 -8.53 22.04 -15.06
N THR A 122 -9.41 21.55 -14.19
CA THR A 122 -10.83 21.92 -14.07
C THR A 122 -11.05 23.00 -13.00
N GLN A 123 -10.61 22.76 -11.76
CA GLN A 123 -10.82 23.64 -10.62
C GLN A 123 -9.70 23.53 -9.56
N THR A 124 -9.85 24.24 -8.44
CA THR A 124 -9.00 24.07 -7.25
C THR A 124 -9.74 23.23 -6.23
N TYR A 125 -9.12 22.17 -5.71
CA TYR A 125 -9.66 21.41 -4.58
C TYR A 125 -8.84 21.65 -3.32
N TRP A 126 -9.51 21.74 -2.17
CA TRP A 126 -8.90 21.68 -0.85
C TRP A 126 -9.22 20.33 -0.21
N GLU A 127 -8.21 19.57 0.17
CA GLU A 127 -8.34 18.27 0.84
C GLU A 127 -7.79 18.35 2.28
N CYS A 128 -8.54 17.81 3.24
CA CYS A 128 -8.11 17.58 4.62
C CYS A 128 -9.07 16.59 5.33
N GLY A 129 -8.78 16.25 6.58
CA GLY A 129 -9.56 15.31 7.40
C GLY A 129 -11.02 15.70 7.73
N LYS A 130 -11.57 16.74 7.09
CA LYS A 130 -13.01 17.09 7.12
C LYS A 130 -13.70 16.86 5.76
N GLY A 131 -13.05 16.12 4.87
CA GLY A 131 -13.44 15.89 3.48
C GLY A 131 -13.02 17.04 2.57
N VAL A 132 -13.32 16.90 1.29
CA VAL A 132 -12.90 17.83 0.23
C VAL A 132 -13.78 19.09 0.19
N ARG A 133 -13.19 20.21 -0.24
CA ARG A 133 -13.89 21.40 -0.73
C ARG A 133 -13.50 21.70 -2.17
N CYS A 134 -14.49 22.15 -2.91
CA CYS A 134 -14.41 22.53 -4.31
C CYS A 134 -14.42 24.06 -4.43
N GLU A 135 -13.84 24.60 -5.50
CA GLU A 135 -13.87 26.02 -5.85
C GLU A 135 -15.31 26.51 -6.12
N SER A 136 -16.18 25.59 -6.54
CA SER A 136 -17.64 25.71 -6.64
C SER A 136 -18.38 25.97 -5.32
N LEU A 137 -17.66 26.01 -4.18
CA LEU A 137 -18.15 25.93 -2.79
C LEU A 137 -18.76 24.56 -2.42
N GLY A 138 -18.71 23.57 -3.31
CA GLY A 138 -19.13 22.20 -3.05
C GLY A 138 -18.36 21.55 -1.88
N LYS A 139 -19.07 20.69 -1.12
CA LYS A 139 -18.44 19.70 -0.23
C LYS A 139 -18.61 18.32 -0.86
N MET A 140 -17.49 17.67 -1.18
CA MET A 140 -17.49 16.25 -1.52
C MET A 140 -17.17 15.42 -0.27
N SER A 141 -17.87 14.30 -0.11
CA SER A 141 -17.44 13.23 0.78
C SER A 141 -16.61 12.26 -0.03
N ASN A 142 -15.35 12.06 0.34
CA ASN A 142 -14.51 11.00 -0.22
C ASN A 142 -14.08 10.08 0.94
N PRO A 143 -14.63 8.85 1.04
CA PRO A 143 -14.21 7.88 2.05
C PRO A 143 -12.72 7.51 1.96
N ARG A 144 -12.13 7.50 0.75
CA ARG A 144 -10.69 7.27 0.53
C ARG A 144 -9.83 8.47 0.95
N ALA A 145 -10.37 9.69 0.95
CA ALA A 145 -9.68 10.86 1.52
C ALA A 145 -9.60 10.80 3.07
N LEU A 146 -10.54 10.12 3.74
CA LEU A 146 -10.40 9.81 5.17
C LEU A 146 -9.26 8.81 5.43
N LEU A 147 -8.87 8.05 4.40
CA LEU A 147 -7.74 7.11 4.41
C LEU A 147 -6.39 7.79 4.15
N MET A 148 -6.34 8.96 3.49
CA MET A 148 -5.08 9.57 3.01
C MET A 148 -4.96 11.08 3.28
N SER A 149 -5.83 11.67 4.09
CA SER A 149 -5.76 13.11 4.43
C SER A 149 -6.33 13.44 5.80
N ASP A 150 -6.58 12.44 6.65
CA ASP A 150 -6.89 12.67 8.05
C ASP A 150 -5.70 13.35 8.75
N ALA A 151 -5.96 14.49 9.39
CA ALA A 151 -4.95 15.26 10.10
C ALA A 151 -4.42 14.58 11.36
N HIS A 152 -4.98 13.42 11.73
CA HIS A 152 -4.48 12.46 12.73
C HIS A 152 -4.48 11.03 12.16
N PHE A 153 -4.25 10.87 10.84
CA PHE A 153 -4.34 9.60 10.13
C PHE A 153 -3.59 8.46 10.86
N PRO A 154 -4.20 7.26 11.03
CA PRO A 154 -5.62 6.90 10.83
C PRO A 154 -6.48 6.90 12.12
N HIS A 155 -7.02 8.05 12.53
CA HIS A 155 -7.87 8.19 13.73
C HIS A 155 -9.10 7.26 13.71
N PHE A 156 -9.64 6.96 12.53
CA PHE A 156 -10.84 6.13 12.41
C PHE A 156 -10.63 4.64 12.79
N VAL A 157 -9.37 4.18 12.93
CA VAL A 157 -9.03 2.83 13.40
C VAL A 157 -8.09 2.78 14.61
N GLU A 158 -7.57 3.92 15.09
CA GLU A 158 -6.73 4.02 16.30
C GLU A 158 -7.35 3.26 17.49
N ASN A 159 -8.67 3.37 17.65
CA ASN A 159 -9.44 2.71 18.71
C ASN A 159 -10.35 1.57 18.16
N ARG A 160 -9.97 0.95 17.03
CA ARG A 160 -10.69 -0.19 16.40
C ARG A 160 -9.72 -1.28 15.92
N PRO A 161 -9.05 -2.00 16.84
CA PRO A 161 -8.11 -3.07 16.50
C PRO A 161 -8.76 -4.24 15.76
N GLY A 162 -7.94 -5.10 15.17
CA GLY A 162 -8.39 -6.21 14.35
C GLY A 162 -8.89 -5.75 12.97
N LYS A 163 -10.11 -6.13 12.61
CA LYS A 163 -10.64 -6.09 11.23
C LYS A 163 -10.53 -4.73 10.51
N SER A 164 -10.59 -3.61 11.23
CA SER A 164 -10.45 -2.28 10.61
C SER A 164 -9.00 -1.87 10.36
N GLN A 165 -8.10 -2.06 11.33
CA GLN A 165 -6.66 -1.80 11.15
C GLN A 165 -6.04 -2.72 10.10
N MET A 166 -6.45 -3.99 10.11
CA MET A 166 -5.95 -5.01 9.19
C MET A 166 -6.32 -4.70 7.73
N ARG A 167 -7.60 -4.39 7.46
CA ARG A 167 -8.04 -3.95 6.13
C ARG A 167 -7.34 -2.67 5.68
N LEU A 168 -7.12 -1.72 6.60
CA LEU A 168 -6.44 -0.47 6.28
C LEU A 168 -5.03 -0.70 5.71
N PHE A 169 -4.16 -1.46 6.38
CA PHE A 169 -2.80 -1.66 5.85
C PHE A 169 -2.82 -2.45 4.54
N GLN A 170 -3.72 -3.44 4.40
CA GLN A 170 -3.85 -4.23 3.17
C GLN A 170 -4.32 -3.36 1.99
N GLU A 171 -5.34 -2.51 2.18
CA GLU A 171 -5.81 -1.55 1.16
C GLU A 171 -4.72 -0.53 0.78
N LEU A 172 -3.97 -0.01 1.76
CA LEU A 172 -2.87 0.94 1.53
C LEU A 172 -1.71 0.31 0.75
N TYR A 173 -1.21 -0.84 1.19
CA TYR A 173 -0.06 -1.50 0.56
C TYR A 173 -0.42 -2.03 -0.83
N THR A 174 -1.60 -2.63 -1.02
CA THR A 174 -2.09 -2.99 -2.37
C THR A 174 -2.16 -1.76 -3.28
N LYS A 175 -2.79 -0.64 -2.88
CA LYS A 175 -2.83 0.58 -3.71
C LYS A 175 -1.44 1.15 -3.97
N TYR A 176 -0.54 1.13 -2.99
CA TYR A 176 0.84 1.59 -3.15
C TYR A 176 1.61 0.78 -4.20
N THR A 177 1.45 -0.55 -4.23
CA THR A 177 2.13 -1.39 -5.24
C THR A 177 1.61 -1.20 -6.68
N THR A 178 0.53 -0.45 -6.90
CA THR A 178 0.06 -0.07 -8.24
C THR A 178 0.60 1.28 -8.72
N LEU A 179 1.63 1.84 -8.06
CA LEU A 179 2.13 3.19 -8.34
C LEU A 179 3.54 3.17 -8.95
N ASP A 180 3.76 4.11 -9.87
CA ASP A 180 4.99 4.23 -10.65
C ASP A 180 6.12 4.83 -9.81
N LEU A 181 7.29 4.18 -9.80
CA LEU A 181 8.53 4.68 -9.20
C LEU A 181 9.61 4.81 -10.27
N THR A 182 10.32 5.94 -10.29
CA THR A 182 11.42 6.19 -11.23
C THR A 182 12.65 5.31 -10.91
N SER A 183 12.87 5.01 -9.63
CA SER A 183 13.80 3.97 -9.17
C SER A 183 13.01 2.90 -8.41
N PRO A 184 13.03 1.61 -8.84
CA PRO A 184 12.38 0.53 -8.09
C PRO A 184 12.89 0.39 -6.65
N SER A 185 14.15 0.72 -6.38
CA SER A 185 14.76 0.65 -5.03
C SER A 185 14.32 1.79 -4.08
N ASP A 186 13.50 2.72 -4.54
CA ASP A 186 12.76 3.65 -3.69
C ASP A 186 11.56 2.99 -2.99
N ARG A 187 11.10 1.80 -3.43
CA ARG A 187 9.84 1.16 -3.00
C ARG A 187 9.74 0.90 -1.48
N SER A 188 10.86 0.82 -0.78
CA SER A 188 10.90 0.74 0.70
C SER A 188 10.98 2.10 1.40
N VAL A 189 11.50 3.14 0.76
CA VAL A 189 11.69 4.49 1.36
C VAL A 189 10.49 5.40 1.08
N ALA A 190 9.91 5.30 -0.11
CA ALA A 190 8.74 6.06 -0.55
C ALA A 190 7.42 5.69 0.17
N VAL A 191 7.48 4.75 1.12
CA VAL A 191 6.39 4.34 2.01
C VAL A 191 6.81 4.26 3.49
N LEU A 192 8.08 4.49 3.82
CA LEU A 192 8.62 4.37 5.18
C LEU A 192 7.87 5.23 6.20
N GLY A 193 7.58 6.48 5.87
CA GLY A 193 6.80 7.39 6.71
C GLY A 193 5.33 6.99 6.88
N LEU A 194 4.80 6.17 5.96
CA LEU A 194 3.49 5.52 6.14
C LEU A 194 3.61 4.35 7.14
N GLU A 195 4.65 3.52 7.03
CA GLU A 195 4.92 2.43 7.98
C GLU A 195 5.18 2.95 9.41
N GLU A 196 5.98 4.01 9.57
CA GLU A 196 6.18 4.72 10.84
C GLU A 196 4.86 5.22 11.44
N ARG A 197 3.95 5.72 10.59
CA ARG A 197 2.66 6.23 11.05
C ARG A 197 1.68 5.12 11.42
N LEU A 198 1.64 4.04 10.64
CA LEU A 198 0.87 2.84 10.97
C LEU A 198 1.37 2.25 12.30
N SER A 199 2.70 2.15 12.48
CA SER A 199 3.31 1.66 13.72
C SER A 199 2.83 2.44 14.94
N ARG A 200 2.91 3.78 14.85
CA ARG A 200 2.53 4.71 15.92
C ARG A 200 1.06 4.61 16.33
N VAL A 201 0.15 4.40 15.37
CA VAL A 201 -1.30 4.39 15.60
C VAL A 201 -1.84 2.99 15.91
N PHE A 202 -1.23 1.94 15.38
CA PHE A 202 -1.58 0.55 15.71
C PHE A 202 -0.88 0.04 16.98
N ARG A 203 0.14 0.76 17.47
CA ARG A 203 0.94 0.46 18.69
C ARG A 203 1.63 -0.91 18.60
N THR A 204 2.27 -1.14 17.47
CA THR A 204 2.96 -2.37 17.05
C THR A 204 3.96 -1.98 15.98
N ASP A 205 5.02 -2.75 15.76
CA ASP A 205 5.96 -2.44 14.68
C ASP A 205 5.34 -2.74 13.32
N ALA A 206 5.44 -1.80 12.39
CA ALA A 206 5.16 -2.00 10.98
C ALA A 206 6.41 -1.64 10.17
N GLN A 207 6.98 -2.63 9.48
CA GLN A 207 8.22 -2.54 8.71
C GLN A 207 8.18 -3.55 7.57
N TYR A 208 8.93 -3.26 6.50
CA TYR A 208 9.11 -4.15 5.34
C TYR A 208 7.78 -4.59 4.72
N GLY A 209 6.76 -3.72 4.73
CA GLY A 209 5.46 -4.00 4.16
C GLY A 209 4.59 -4.94 5.02
N THR A 210 4.92 -5.07 6.31
CA THR A 210 4.22 -5.94 7.26
C THR A 210 3.90 -5.23 8.57
N VAL A 211 3.00 -5.80 9.37
CA VAL A 211 2.57 -5.26 10.67
C VAL A 211 2.61 -6.40 11.69
N GLN A 212 3.40 -6.29 12.75
CA GLN A 212 3.72 -7.41 13.65
C GLN A 212 2.47 -8.04 14.30
N ASN A 213 1.53 -7.23 14.81
CA ASN A 213 0.26 -7.73 15.36
C ASN A 213 -0.65 -8.45 14.34
N TYR A 214 -0.33 -8.39 13.04
CA TYR A 214 -1.06 -9.04 11.95
C TYR A 214 -0.14 -9.86 11.03
N LEU A 215 1.07 -10.23 11.50
CA LEU A 215 2.19 -10.77 10.71
C LEU A 215 1.77 -11.82 9.67
N HIS A 216 1.05 -12.87 10.08
CA HIS A 216 0.59 -13.94 9.19
C HIS A 216 -0.21 -13.42 7.99
N ARG A 217 -1.06 -12.42 8.21
CA ARG A 217 -1.90 -11.79 7.17
C ARG A 217 -1.20 -10.66 6.42
N SER A 218 -0.10 -10.15 6.96
CA SER A 218 0.84 -9.31 6.21
C SER A 218 1.72 -10.11 5.25
N LEU A 219 1.97 -11.39 5.55
CA LEU A 219 2.70 -12.33 4.69
C LEU A 219 1.83 -12.99 3.60
N LEU A 220 0.50 -13.07 3.82
CA LEU A 220 -0.47 -13.65 2.87
C LEU A 220 -0.89 -12.66 1.77
N TRP A 221 0.10 -12.10 1.10
CA TRP A 221 -0.02 -11.40 -0.17
C TRP A 221 0.23 -12.37 -1.35
N ARG A 222 -0.22 -11.99 -2.55
CA ARG A 222 0.09 -12.68 -3.81
C ARG A 222 0.26 -11.67 -4.94
N ARG A 223 0.94 -12.07 -6.02
CA ARG A 223 1.04 -11.26 -7.25
C ARG A 223 -0.32 -11.11 -7.93
N ARG A 224 -0.56 -9.94 -8.54
CA ARG A 224 -1.78 -9.59 -9.30
C ARG A 224 -1.56 -9.62 -10.83
N GLN A 225 -0.43 -10.17 -11.27
CA GLN A 225 0.10 -10.13 -12.62
C GLN A 225 1.03 -11.33 -12.86
N ASP A 226 1.30 -11.66 -14.13
CA ASP A 226 1.92 -12.94 -14.54
C ASP A 226 3.28 -13.25 -13.87
N LYS A 227 4.12 -12.24 -13.61
CA LYS A 227 5.35 -12.32 -12.79
C LYS A 227 5.56 -11.00 -12.05
N LEU A 228 6.17 -11.01 -10.86
CA LEU A 228 6.86 -9.83 -10.30
C LEU A 228 8.37 -9.91 -10.60
N HIS A 229 9.05 -8.76 -10.63
CA HIS A 229 10.48 -8.70 -10.92
C HIS A 229 11.30 -8.45 -9.64
N PRO A 230 12.47 -9.07 -9.44
CA PRO A 230 13.38 -8.68 -8.35
C PRO A 230 13.71 -7.18 -8.36
N ILE A 231 13.88 -6.59 -7.17
CA ILE A 231 14.43 -5.24 -7.02
C ILE A 231 15.82 -5.33 -6.44
N GLU A 232 16.80 -4.83 -7.17
CA GLU A 232 18.16 -4.61 -6.67
C GLU A 232 18.14 -3.44 -5.66
N TYR A 233 18.48 -3.75 -4.40
CA TYR A 233 18.63 -2.76 -3.34
C TYR A 233 20.12 -2.55 -3.03
N PRO A 234 20.56 -1.33 -2.65
CA PRO A 234 21.90 -1.10 -2.15
C PRO A 234 22.19 -1.91 -0.87
N ASP A 235 23.44 -2.34 -0.68
CA ASP A 235 23.89 -3.18 0.45
C ASP A 235 23.53 -2.61 1.84
N ASN A 236 23.36 -1.29 1.95
CA ASN A 236 22.99 -0.59 3.19
C ASN A 236 21.47 -0.51 3.44
N ARG A 237 20.64 -1.04 2.53
CA ARG A 237 19.17 -1.08 2.60
C ARG A 237 18.61 -2.44 2.17
N PRO A 238 19.11 -3.57 2.70
CA PRO A 238 18.64 -4.90 2.31
C PRO A 238 17.19 -5.11 2.74
N ILE A 239 16.38 -5.62 1.82
CA ILE A 239 14.96 -5.93 2.04
C ILE A 239 14.79 -7.45 2.15
N PRO A 240 14.03 -7.97 3.14
CA PRO A 240 13.79 -9.40 3.26
C PRO A 240 13.02 -9.96 2.07
N SER A 241 13.37 -11.17 1.60
CA SER A 241 12.74 -11.81 0.44
C SER A 241 11.25 -12.11 0.63
N TRP A 242 10.81 -12.39 1.86
CA TRP A 242 9.38 -12.57 2.21
C TRP A 242 8.53 -11.29 2.06
N SER A 243 9.15 -10.12 1.88
CA SER A 243 8.45 -8.85 1.69
C SER A 243 8.10 -8.61 0.22
N TRP A 244 6.87 -8.15 -0.04
CA TRP A 244 6.47 -7.61 -1.34
C TRP A 244 7.29 -6.39 -1.79
N MET A 245 8.09 -5.80 -0.90
CA MET A 245 9.07 -4.76 -1.24
C MET A 245 10.30 -5.31 -1.98
N ALA A 246 10.63 -6.60 -1.86
CA ALA A 246 11.74 -7.25 -2.58
C ALA A 246 11.43 -7.52 -4.07
N ARG A 247 10.22 -7.17 -4.52
CA ARG A 247 9.69 -7.42 -5.86
C ARG A 247 8.96 -6.18 -6.40
N TYR A 248 9.09 -5.89 -7.70
CA TYR A 248 8.39 -4.81 -8.41
C TYR A 248 7.15 -5.35 -9.15
N GLY A 249 6.08 -4.55 -9.13
CA GLY A 249 4.76 -4.90 -9.65
C GLY A 249 3.69 -4.95 -8.55
N GLN A 250 2.47 -5.34 -8.94
CA GLN A 250 1.26 -5.24 -8.11
C GLN A 250 1.00 -6.48 -7.25
N ILE A 251 0.62 -6.27 -5.99
CA ILE A 251 0.12 -7.32 -5.09
C ILE A 251 -1.35 -7.14 -4.75
N GLU A 252 -1.98 -8.24 -4.36
CA GLU A 252 -3.24 -8.26 -3.62
C GLU A 252 -3.14 -9.18 -2.40
N TYR A 253 -3.88 -8.86 -1.35
CA TYR A 253 -3.98 -9.71 -0.16
C TYR A 253 -5.09 -10.74 -0.29
N MET A 254 -4.89 -11.93 0.25
CA MET A 254 -5.88 -13.00 0.25
C MET A 254 -7.08 -12.62 1.14
N ASP A 255 -8.32 -12.76 0.66
CA ASP A 255 -9.52 -12.52 1.47
C ASP A 255 -9.80 -13.69 2.40
N ILE A 256 -9.14 -13.66 3.56
CA ILE A 256 -9.17 -14.73 4.55
C ILE A 256 -10.23 -14.39 5.63
N PRO A 257 -11.21 -15.27 5.90
CA PRO A 257 -12.28 -15.01 6.86
C PRO A 257 -11.77 -14.75 8.28
N PHE A 258 -12.57 -14.06 9.09
CA PHE A 258 -12.17 -13.58 10.41
C PHE A 258 -12.72 -14.50 11.51
N GLY A 259 -11.83 -15.00 12.38
CA GLY A 259 -12.19 -15.93 13.47
C GLY A 259 -12.27 -17.41 13.06
N GLU A 260 -12.20 -17.71 11.76
CA GLU A 260 -12.26 -19.08 11.22
C GLU A 260 -10.88 -19.72 10.96
N VAL A 261 -9.79 -19.03 11.32
CA VAL A 261 -8.42 -19.51 11.11
C VAL A 261 -7.67 -19.61 12.43
N GLU A 262 -7.15 -20.80 12.72
CA GLU A 262 -6.19 -21.10 13.76
C GLU A 262 -4.79 -20.68 13.27
N TRP A 263 -4.24 -19.61 13.83
CA TRP A 263 -2.94 -19.06 13.41
C TRP A 263 -1.78 -19.73 14.14
N ASN A 264 -0.72 -20.08 13.41
CA ASN A 264 0.47 -20.68 14.01
C ASN A 264 1.27 -19.62 14.79
N MET A 265 1.09 -19.59 16.10
CA MET A 265 1.79 -18.67 17.01
C MET A 265 3.30 -18.95 17.14
N SER A 266 3.83 -20.00 16.49
CA SER A 266 5.28 -20.20 16.35
C SER A 266 5.92 -19.26 15.33
N VAL A 267 5.15 -18.57 14.49
CA VAL A 267 5.68 -17.71 13.43
C VAL A 267 5.98 -16.33 14.01
N GLN A 268 7.25 -15.92 13.93
CA GLN A 268 7.75 -14.68 14.52
C GLN A 268 8.76 -14.02 13.58
N CYS A 269 8.62 -12.71 13.37
CA CYS A 269 9.63 -11.91 12.68
C CYS A 269 10.38 -11.02 13.66
N ASP A 270 11.70 -10.95 13.52
CA ASP A 270 12.51 -9.89 14.12
C ASP A 270 12.95 -8.93 13.01
N PHE A 271 12.41 -7.72 13.00
CA PHE A 271 12.74 -6.71 12.01
C PHE A 271 14.19 -6.19 12.11
N SER A 272 14.90 -6.41 13.23
CA SER A 272 16.28 -5.96 13.40
C SER A 272 17.29 -6.88 12.70
N SER A 273 17.15 -8.20 12.85
CA SER A 273 17.87 -9.19 12.03
C SER A 273 17.32 -9.30 10.60
N ARG A 274 16.04 -8.97 10.40
CA ARG A 274 15.19 -9.26 9.20
C ARG A 274 14.82 -10.75 9.07
N GLU A 275 15.08 -11.56 10.09
CA GLU A 275 14.75 -12.98 10.08
C GLU A 275 13.25 -13.22 10.30
N LEU A 276 12.72 -14.20 9.58
CA LEU A 276 11.39 -14.75 9.79
C LEU A 276 11.53 -16.21 10.23
N SER A 277 11.10 -16.49 11.44
CA SER A 277 11.16 -17.82 12.06
C SER A 277 9.78 -18.45 12.12
N GLY A 278 9.74 -19.79 12.11
CA GLY A 278 8.52 -20.58 12.20
C GLY A 278 8.81 -22.07 12.11
N ILE A 279 7.81 -22.92 12.34
CA ILE A 279 7.94 -24.35 12.13
C ILE A 279 7.89 -24.62 10.61
N CYS A 280 9.06 -24.87 10.03
CA CYS A 280 9.17 -25.35 8.66
C CYS A 280 8.70 -26.80 8.56
N SER A 281 7.76 -27.07 7.67
CA SER A 281 7.34 -28.41 7.26
C SER A 281 7.80 -28.67 5.83
N ASN A 282 8.31 -29.87 5.57
CA ASN A 282 8.70 -30.29 4.23
C ASN A 282 7.44 -30.68 3.45
N VAL A 283 7.14 -30.01 2.33
CA VAL A 283 5.98 -30.33 1.48
C VAL A 283 6.43 -30.80 0.11
N LEU A 284 5.93 -31.98 -0.28
CA LEU A 284 6.08 -32.51 -1.62
C LEU A 284 5.03 -31.84 -2.52
N LEU A 285 5.47 -31.04 -3.49
CA LEU A 285 4.58 -30.33 -4.41
C LEU A 285 3.81 -31.27 -5.37
N ASP A 286 4.20 -32.54 -5.42
CA ASP A 286 3.47 -33.59 -6.14
C ASP A 286 2.27 -34.14 -5.37
N ASN A 287 2.17 -33.87 -4.05
CA ASN A 287 0.99 -34.12 -3.24
C ASN A 287 -0.01 -32.95 -3.26
N ILE A 288 0.16 -31.97 -4.16
CA ILE A 288 -0.73 -30.79 -4.23
C ILE A 288 -1.71 -30.97 -5.40
N HIS A 289 -2.96 -31.22 -5.03
CA HIS A 289 -4.02 -31.69 -5.92
C HIS A 289 -4.60 -30.60 -6.82
N ASN A 290 -4.61 -29.34 -6.37
CA ASN A 290 -4.81 -28.19 -7.27
C ASN A 290 -3.56 -27.30 -7.32
N LYS A 291 -2.87 -27.32 -8.47
CA LYS A 291 -1.70 -26.46 -8.71
C LYS A 291 -2.07 -25.05 -9.17
N GLU A 292 -3.35 -24.77 -9.46
CA GLU A 292 -3.82 -23.42 -9.83
C GLU A 292 -3.96 -22.48 -8.61
N ASP A 293 -4.15 -23.02 -7.40
CA ASP A 293 -4.19 -22.24 -6.16
C ASP A 293 -2.79 -21.87 -5.61
N LEU A 294 -1.75 -22.55 -6.10
CA LEU A 294 -0.35 -22.23 -5.83
C LEU A 294 0.10 -21.01 -6.63
N ILE A 295 -0.27 -19.82 -6.17
CA ILE A 295 0.13 -18.56 -6.79
C ILE A 295 1.55 -18.21 -6.31
N PHE A 296 2.54 -18.92 -6.88
CA PHE A 296 3.95 -18.60 -6.77
C PHE A 296 4.23 -17.17 -7.24
N ASP A 297 5.26 -16.52 -6.70
CA ASP A 297 6.12 -15.73 -7.57
C ASP A 297 7.12 -16.71 -8.21
N ASP A 298 7.17 -16.67 -9.54
CA ASP A 298 7.75 -17.73 -10.37
C ASP A 298 9.24 -17.92 -10.01
N PRO A 299 9.70 -19.14 -9.68
CA PRO A 299 11.13 -19.41 -9.61
C PRO A 299 11.73 -19.25 -11.01
N GLU A 300 13.03 -18.98 -11.11
CA GLU A 300 13.65 -18.65 -12.41
C GLU A 300 13.54 -19.82 -13.40
N GLU A 301 13.45 -19.49 -14.70
CA GLU A 301 13.10 -20.44 -15.77
C GLU A 301 14.09 -21.62 -15.89
N GLY A 302 13.78 -22.69 -15.15
CA GLY A 302 14.61 -23.89 -15.04
C GLY A 302 14.50 -24.61 -13.70
N GLU A 303 14.10 -23.92 -12.62
CA GLU A 303 13.96 -24.53 -11.30
C GLU A 303 12.78 -25.51 -11.23
N LYS A 304 13.10 -26.81 -11.29
CA LYS A 304 12.15 -27.88 -10.96
C LYS A 304 11.95 -27.97 -9.45
N LEU A 305 11.04 -27.16 -8.93
CA LEU A 305 10.51 -27.33 -7.57
C LEU A 305 9.73 -28.65 -7.46
N THR A 306 10.43 -29.75 -7.16
CA THR A 306 9.83 -31.05 -6.81
C THR A 306 9.55 -31.16 -5.30
N LYS A 307 10.25 -30.36 -4.51
CA LYS A 307 10.16 -30.29 -3.06
C LYS A 307 10.47 -28.87 -2.61
N VAL A 308 9.62 -28.33 -1.73
CA VAL A 308 9.87 -27.05 -1.04
C VAL A 308 9.73 -27.24 0.47
N ASP A 309 10.38 -26.38 1.22
CA ASP A 309 10.02 -26.18 2.62
C ASP A 309 8.87 -25.15 2.67
N CYS A 310 8.01 -25.24 3.66
CA CYS A 310 7.03 -24.18 3.92
C CYS A 310 6.90 -23.89 5.41
N ILE A 311 6.71 -22.62 5.76
CA ILE A 311 6.29 -22.21 7.10
C ILE A 311 4.76 -22.27 7.12
N LEU A 312 4.19 -23.08 8.00
CA LEU A 312 2.74 -23.06 8.25
C LEU A 312 2.36 -21.75 8.96
N LEU A 313 1.55 -20.92 8.32
CA LEU A 313 1.02 -19.68 8.90
C LEU A 313 -0.28 -19.91 9.66
N GLY A 314 -1.16 -20.81 9.19
CA GLY A 314 -2.40 -21.14 9.91
C GLY A 314 -3.28 -22.17 9.19
N LYS A 315 -4.36 -22.59 9.85
CA LYS A 315 -5.29 -23.63 9.37
C LYS A 315 -6.75 -23.20 9.54
N ARG A 316 -7.62 -23.55 8.59
CA ARG A 316 -9.09 -23.42 8.69
C ARG A 316 -9.73 -24.76 8.36
N TYR A 317 -10.58 -25.24 9.26
CA TYR A 317 -11.40 -26.43 9.04
C TYR A 317 -12.64 -26.02 8.23
N VAL A 318 -12.97 -26.80 7.19
CA VAL A 318 -14.18 -26.62 6.39
C VAL A 318 -15.09 -27.82 6.62
N ALA A 319 -16.33 -27.55 7.03
CA ALA A 319 -17.38 -28.55 7.05
C ALA A 319 -18.02 -28.64 5.66
N GLU A 320 -18.13 -29.86 5.11
CA GLU A 320 -19.00 -30.11 3.97
C GLU A 320 -20.43 -30.42 4.45
N ASP A 321 -21.42 -29.66 3.96
CA ASP A 321 -22.81 -30.12 3.94
C ASP A 321 -22.94 -31.23 2.88
N ILE A 322 -22.53 -32.46 3.21
CA ILE A 322 -22.61 -33.63 2.30
C ILE A 322 -24.09 -33.96 2.03
N PRO A 323 -24.63 -33.74 0.81
CA PRO A 323 -26.05 -33.95 0.55
C PRO A 323 -26.36 -35.43 0.32
N GLY A 324 -26.82 -36.13 1.36
CA GLY A 324 -27.58 -37.37 1.19
C GLY A 324 -27.04 -38.67 1.79
N GLN A 325 -26.33 -38.65 2.93
CA GLN A 325 -26.09 -39.87 3.72
C GLN A 325 -26.82 -39.86 5.07
N GLN A 326 -28.11 -40.23 5.04
CA GLN A 326 -28.80 -40.71 6.23
C GLN A 326 -28.51 -42.21 6.44
N GLY A 327 -27.52 -42.51 7.30
CA GLY A 327 -27.44 -43.80 8.00
C GLY A 327 -26.35 -44.78 7.57
N ALA A 328 -25.19 -44.67 8.21
CA ALA A 328 -24.39 -45.81 8.64
C ALA A 328 -23.60 -45.42 9.90
N GLN A 329 -23.33 -46.36 10.80
CA GLN A 329 -22.51 -46.12 11.99
C GLN A 329 -21.04 -46.41 11.66
N ASP A 330 -20.28 -45.37 11.30
CA ASP A 330 -18.85 -45.17 11.59
C ASP A 330 -18.31 -43.97 10.78
N HIS A 331 -18.75 -42.76 11.15
CA HIS A 331 -18.26 -41.53 10.53
C HIS A 331 -16.91 -41.12 11.14
N GLN A 332 -15.81 -41.49 10.47
CA GLN A 332 -14.61 -40.65 10.50
C GLN A 332 -14.95 -39.35 9.75
N GLU A 333 -15.16 -38.27 10.49
CA GLU A 333 -15.36 -36.94 9.90
C GLU A 333 -14.05 -36.47 9.26
N ALA A 334 -13.92 -36.69 7.95
CA ALA A 334 -12.78 -36.23 7.15
C ALA A 334 -12.87 -34.71 6.91
N HIS A 335 -12.64 -33.92 7.95
CA HIS A 335 -12.62 -32.45 7.85
C HIS A 335 -11.53 -31.99 6.88
N LEU A 336 -11.92 -31.44 5.72
CA LEU A 336 -10.98 -30.79 4.82
C LEU A 336 -10.35 -29.58 5.52
N GLY A 337 -9.01 -29.53 5.51
CA GLY A 337 -8.23 -28.44 6.07
C GLY A 337 -7.73 -27.52 4.96
N LEU A 338 -8.11 -26.25 5.00
CA LEU A 338 -7.40 -25.19 4.29
C LEU A 338 -6.15 -24.83 5.11
N TYR A 339 -5.00 -24.72 4.46
CA TYR A 339 -3.73 -24.37 5.09
C TYR A 339 -3.14 -23.11 4.46
N TYR A 340 -2.91 -22.12 5.30
CA TYR A 340 -2.21 -20.89 4.93
C TYR A 340 -0.73 -21.11 5.17
N VAL A 341 0.08 -21.04 4.12
CA VAL A 341 1.52 -21.33 4.17
C VAL A 341 2.34 -20.18 3.60
N LEU A 342 3.65 -20.28 3.75
CA LEU A 342 4.66 -19.42 3.14
C LEU A 342 5.76 -20.33 2.61
N LEU A 343 6.02 -20.33 1.31
CA LEU A 343 6.96 -21.26 0.69
C LEU A 343 8.39 -20.72 0.83
N VAL A 344 9.32 -21.63 1.12
CA VAL A 344 10.74 -21.35 1.31
C VAL A 344 11.51 -22.24 0.34
N VAL A 345 12.29 -21.64 -0.56
CA VAL A 345 13.17 -22.40 -1.46
C VAL A 345 14.49 -22.65 -0.73
N PRO A 346 14.87 -23.91 -0.44
CA PRO A 346 16.10 -24.21 0.29
C PRO A 346 17.34 -23.87 -0.55
N VAL A 347 18.30 -23.19 0.09
CA VAL A 347 19.40 -22.48 -0.58
C VAL A 347 20.50 -23.40 -1.14
N PRO A 348 21.01 -23.18 -2.37
CA PRO A 348 22.21 -23.84 -2.87
C PRO A 348 23.49 -23.22 -2.25
N ALA A 349 23.79 -23.60 -1.01
CA ALA A 349 25.07 -23.43 -0.30
C ALA A 349 25.63 -22.01 -0.02
N ASP A 350 25.18 -20.94 -0.68
CA ASP A 350 25.72 -19.57 -0.47
C ASP A 350 25.15 -18.82 0.75
N GLY A 351 24.01 -19.28 1.27
CA GLY A 351 23.36 -18.74 2.47
C GLY A 351 22.26 -17.69 2.22
N SER A 352 21.95 -17.32 0.99
CA SER A 352 20.89 -16.36 0.65
C SER A 352 19.49 -16.99 0.64
N GLN A 353 18.62 -16.61 1.60
CA GLN A 353 17.25 -17.16 1.69
C GLN A 353 16.25 -16.45 0.76
N ASN A 354 15.62 -17.19 -0.14
CA ASN A 354 14.48 -16.73 -0.95
C ASN A 354 13.16 -17.35 -0.45
N VAL A 355 12.20 -16.48 -0.12
CA VAL A 355 10.90 -16.84 0.47
C VAL A 355 9.77 -16.26 -0.38
N TYR A 356 8.75 -17.06 -0.69
CA TYR A 356 7.68 -16.73 -1.64
C TYR A 356 6.29 -17.05 -1.04
N GLY A 357 5.37 -16.09 -1.03
CA GLY A 357 4.01 -16.25 -0.49
C GLY A 357 3.08 -17.05 -1.42
N ALA A 358 2.40 -18.09 -0.92
CA ALA A 358 1.37 -18.83 -1.65
C ALA A 358 0.34 -19.51 -0.71
N HIS A 359 -0.88 -19.73 -1.21
CA HIS A 359 -2.01 -20.32 -0.48
C HIS A 359 -2.07 -21.85 -0.65
N TYR A 360 -2.79 -22.57 0.23
CA TYR A 360 -3.17 -23.97 -0.05
C TYR A 360 -4.61 -24.36 0.38
N PRO A 361 -5.48 -24.67 -0.58
CA PRO A 361 -6.70 -25.44 -0.39
C PRO A 361 -6.48 -26.89 -0.85
N GLU A 362 -6.59 -27.85 0.07
CA GLU A 362 -6.44 -29.27 -0.29
C GLU A 362 -7.70 -29.81 -1.00
N GLY A 363 -7.49 -30.72 -1.97
CA GLY A 363 -8.53 -31.28 -2.82
C GLY A 363 -8.39 -32.78 -3.05
N LYS A 364 -8.58 -33.56 -1.96
CA LYS A 364 -8.51 -35.04 -1.85
C LYS A 364 -7.12 -35.67 -1.79
#